data_AF-A0A7S1EGF1-F1
#
_entry.id   AF-A0A7S1EGF1-F1
#
_cell.length_a   1.000
_cell.length_b   1.000
_cell.length_c   1.000
_cell.angle_alpha   90.00
_cell.angle_beta   90.00
_cell.angle_gamma   90.00
#
_symmetry.space_group_name_H-M   'P 1'
#
loop_
_entity.id
_entity.type
_entity.pdbx_description
1 polymer ?
#
loop_
_entity_poly.entity_id
_entity_poly.type
_entity_poly.pdbx_seq_one_letter_code
_entity_poly.pdbx_strand_id
1 'polypeptide(L)'
;QHPLAVALPAGASVEEWEQQDASDSESHQEFLRRGTSSHTDNWAVLVCTSRFWFNYRHIANTLAVYRAVKRLGMPDSRIILMLADDMACNPRNSEPGSVYADDGSKLDLYGDDIEVDYRGY
;
A
#
# COMPACT_ATOMS: atom_id res chain seq x y z
N GLN A 1 20.98 21.30 7.44
CA GLN A 1 19.91 20.37 7.03
C GLN A 1 19.14 21.10 5.94
N HIS A 2 19.39 20.75 4.68
CA HIS A 2 18.80 21.42 3.51
C HIS A 2 17.47 20.75 3.14
N PRO A 3 16.38 21.51 2.93
CA PRO A 3 15.15 20.94 2.40
C PRO A 3 15.33 20.56 0.92
N LEU A 4 14.75 19.43 0.53
CA LEU A 4 14.67 19.00 -0.87
C LEU A 4 13.72 19.95 -1.59
N ALA A 5 14.25 20.76 -2.51
CA ALA A 5 13.44 21.62 -3.37
C ALA A 5 12.72 20.74 -4.40
N VAL A 6 11.39 20.61 -4.25
CA VAL A 6 10.52 20.02 -5.28
C VAL A 6 10.41 21.04 -6.42
N ALA A 7 10.67 20.60 -7.65
CA ALA A 7 10.62 21.47 -8.82
C ALA A 7 9.17 21.88 -9.11
N LEU A 8 8.90 23.19 -9.11
CA LEU A 8 7.62 23.76 -9.52
C LEU A 8 7.47 23.65 -11.04
N PRO A 9 6.33 23.15 -11.56
CA PRO A 9 5.97 23.25 -12.96
C PRO A 9 6.04 24.66 -13.52
N ALA A 10 6.48 24.75 -14.77
CA ALA A 10 6.70 26.01 -15.45
C ALA A 10 5.40 26.84 -15.52
N GLY A 11 5.43 28.03 -14.91
CA GLY A 11 4.36 29.02 -15.00
C GLY A 11 3.39 29.06 -13.80
N ALA A 12 3.56 28.20 -12.80
CA ALA A 12 2.72 28.23 -11.61
C ALA A 12 3.46 28.87 -10.42
N SER A 13 2.79 29.80 -9.74
CA SER A 13 3.30 30.55 -8.59
C SER A 13 3.26 29.71 -7.31
N VAL A 14 4.16 29.95 -6.36
CA VAL A 14 4.25 29.20 -5.09
C VAL A 14 2.91 29.13 -4.36
N GLU A 15 2.15 30.22 -4.38
CA GLU A 15 0.84 30.31 -3.72
C GLU A 15 -0.20 29.39 -4.38
N GLU A 16 -0.17 29.21 -5.71
CA GLU A 16 -1.06 28.29 -6.43
C GLU A 16 -0.76 26.83 -6.10
N TRP A 17 0.52 26.47 -5.88
CA TRP A 17 0.92 25.12 -5.46
C TRP A 17 0.45 24.80 -4.05
N GLU A 18 0.64 25.73 -3.11
CA GLU A 18 0.17 25.56 -1.74
C GLU A 18 -1.36 25.45 -1.68
N GLN A 19 -2.08 26.19 -2.53
CA GLN A 19 -3.54 26.09 -2.63
C GLN A 19 -4.02 24.80 -3.30
N GLN A 20 -3.29 24.28 -4.29
CA GLN A 20 -3.60 23.00 -4.92
C GLN A 20 -3.34 21.82 -3.97
N ASP A 21 -2.20 21.80 -3.28
CA ASP A 21 -1.87 20.77 -2.27
C ASP A 21 -2.85 20.81 -1.10
N ALA A 22 -3.25 22.01 -0.65
CA ALA A 22 -4.28 22.17 0.37
C ALA A 22 -5.64 21.61 -0.11
N SER A 23 -6.06 21.95 -1.34
CA SER A 23 -7.29 21.45 -1.95
C SER A 23 -7.29 19.92 -2.11
N ASP A 24 -6.18 19.35 -2.59
CA ASP A 24 -6.03 17.90 -2.76
C ASP A 24 -6.06 17.19 -1.40
N SER A 25 -5.43 17.76 -0.37
CA SER A 25 -5.48 17.25 1.00
C SER A 25 -6.88 17.31 1.62
N GLU A 26 -7.64 18.39 1.37
CA GLU A 26 -9.03 18.54 1.83
C GLU A 26 -9.97 17.56 1.13
N SER A 27 -9.80 17.35 -0.18
CA SER A 27 -10.60 16.39 -0.94
C SER A 27 -10.38 14.94 -0.48
N HIS A 28 -9.14 14.61 -0.11
CA HIS A 28 -8.77 13.31 0.46
C HIS A 28 -9.39 13.14 1.84
N GLN A 29 -9.29 14.15 2.71
CA GLN A 29 -9.92 14.18 4.03
C GLN A 29 -11.44 14.05 3.94
N GLU A 30 -12.09 14.73 3.01
CA GLU A 30 -13.55 14.65 2.79
C GLU A 30 -13.97 13.28 2.25
N PHE A 31 -13.19 12.67 1.36
CA PHE A 31 -13.43 11.29 0.91
C PHE A 31 -13.35 10.31 2.09
N LEU A 32 -12.31 10.42 2.93
CA LEU A 32 -12.17 9.63 4.16
C LEU A 32 -13.34 9.90 5.13
N ARG A 33 -13.79 11.16 5.25
CA ARG A 33 -14.90 11.59 6.12
C ARG A 33 -16.27 11.11 5.63
N ARG A 34 -16.48 11.01 4.31
CA ARG A 34 -17.69 10.40 3.75
C ARG A 34 -17.79 8.92 4.07
N GLY A 35 -16.66 8.23 4.19
CA GLY A 35 -16.57 6.85 4.69
C GLY A 35 -16.81 6.69 6.20
N THR A 36 -16.73 7.76 6.99
CA THR A 36 -16.81 7.69 8.46
C THR A 36 -18.18 8.06 9.05
N SER A 37 -19.15 8.54 8.25
CA SER A 37 -20.44 9.02 8.76
C SER A 37 -21.54 7.97 8.94
N SER A 38 -21.23 6.67 8.83
CA SER A 38 -22.11 5.57 9.24
C SER A 38 -21.26 4.33 9.49
N HIS A 39 -21.26 3.80 10.72
CA HIS A 39 -20.58 2.55 11.05
C HIS A 39 -21.17 1.41 10.20
N THR A 40 -20.48 1.09 9.11
CA THR A 40 -20.71 -0.11 8.31
C THR A 40 -19.56 -1.08 8.65
N ASP A 41 -19.91 -2.27 9.11
CA ASP A 41 -18.92 -3.32 9.45
C ASP A 41 -18.37 -3.93 8.17
N ASN A 42 -17.53 -3.16 7.49
CA ASN A 42 -16.90 -3.58 6.25
C ASN A 42 -15.74 -4.53 6.57
N TRP A 43 -15.77 -5.70 5.96
CA TRP A 43 -14.72 -6.70 6.01
C TRP A 43 -14.08 -6.83 4.63
N ALA A 44 -12.76 -6.99 4.61
CA ALA A 44 -12.01 -7.27 3.40
C ALA A 44 -11.43 -8.68 3.46
N VAL A 45 -11.52 -9.42 2.36
CA VAL A 45 -10.85 -10.72 2.22
C VAL A 45 -9.95 -10.64 1.00
N LEU A 46 -8.65 -10.77 1.22
CA LEU A 46 -7.61 -10.66 0.20
C LEU A 46 -6.93 -12.02 0.05
N VAL A 47 -6.99 -12.58 -1.15
CA VAL A 47 -6.49 -13.94 -1.42
C VAL A 47 -5.49 -13.91 -2.57
N CYS A 48 -4.28 -14.37 -2.32
CA CYS A 48 -3.33 -14.72 -3.36
C CYS A 48 -3.56 -16.19 -3.77
N THR A 49 -3.96 -16.44 -5.02
CA THR A 49 -4.40 -17.76 -5.49
C THR A 49 -3.31 -18.56 -6.23
N SER A 50 -2.04 -18.21 -6.06
CA SER A 50 -0.92 -18.83 -6.79
C SER A 50 0.35 -18.94 -5.96
N ARG A 51 1.20 -19.92 -6.27
CA ARG A 51 2.46 -20.21 -5.56
C ARG A 51 3.68 -20.09 -6.47
N PHE A 52 4.88 -20.19 -5.90
CA PHE A 52 6.20 -20.18 -6.56
C PHE A 52 6.68 -18.84 -7.14
N TRP A 53 8.01 -18.74 -7.26
CA TRP A 53 8.75 -17.53 -7.66
C TRP A 53 8.25 -16.87 -8.96
N PHE A 54 7.87 -17.66 -9.97
CA PHE A 54 7.39 -17.10 -11.24
C PHE A 54 6.05 -16.35 -11.12
N ASN A 55 5.34 -16.51 -10.01
CA ASN A 55 4.10 -15.81 -9.68
C ASN A 55 4.32 -14.66 -8.67
N TYR A 56 5.55 -14.17 -8.51
CA TYR A 56 5.88 -13.06 -7.61
C TYR A 56 4.93 -11.85 -7.74
N ARG A 57 4.49 -11.53 -8.97
CA ARG A 57 3.52 -10.43 -9.21
C ARG A 57 2.18 -10.62 -8.47
N HIS A 58 1.73 -11.85 -8.23
CA HIS A 58 0.44 -12.09 -7.58
C HIS A 58 0.51 -11.74 -6.09
N ILE A 59 1.59 -12.13 -5.40
CA ILE A 59 1.79 -11.69 -4.01
C ILE A 59 1.99 -10.18 -3.93
N ALA A 60 2.79 -9.58 -4.82
CA ALA A 60 3.01 -8.13 -4.83
C ALA A 60 1.68 -7.37 -5.03
N ASN A 61 0.81 -7.83 -5.95
CA ASN A 61 -0.50 -7.22 -6.16
C ASN A 61 -1.41 -7.35 -4.92
N THR A 62 -1.47 -8.52 -4.29
CA THR A 62 -2.27 -8.72 -3.07
C THR A 62 -1.79 -7.80 -1.94
N LEU A 63 -0.48 -7.71 -1.73
CA LEU A 63 0.12 -6.82 -0.73
C LEU A 63 -0.12 -5.34 -1.04
N ALA A 64 -0.07 -4.94 -2.32
CA ALA A 64 -0.38 -3.58 -2.74
C ALA A 64 -1.84 -3.21 -2.41
N VAL A 65 -2.80 -4.11 -2.64
CA VAL A 65 -4.20 -3.91 -2.26
C VAL A 65 -4.35 -3.86 -0.75
N TYR A 66 -3.69 -4.75 0.00
CA TYR A 66 -3.72 -4.74 1.47
C TYR A 66 -3.29 -3.38 2.04
N ARG A 67 -2.16 -2.84 1.56
CA ARG A 67 -1.69 -1.51 1.97
C ARG A 67 -2.63 -0.39 1.56
N ALA A 68 -3.26 -0.47 0.38
CA ALA A 68 -4.26 0.50 -0.05
C ALA A 68 -5.48 0.48 0.88
N VAL A 69 -5.97 -0.71 1.22
CA VAL A 69 -7.10 -0.90 2.14
C VAL A 69 -6.79 -0.36 3.54
N LYS A 70 -5.57 -0.60 4.06
CA LYS A 70 -5.11 0.00 5.33
C LYS A 70 -5.05 1.53 5.26
N ARG A 71 -4.51 2.09 4.17
CA ARG A 71 -4.45 3.55 3.95
C ARG A 71 -5.83 4.20 3.90
N LEU A 72 -6.85 3.46 3.49
CA LEU A 72 -8.25 3.90 3.50
C LEU A 72 -8.91 3.83 4.89
N GLY A 73 -8.19 3.39 5.92
CA GLY A 73 -8.65 3.39 7.31
C GLY A 73 -9.25 2.07 7.79
N MET A 74 -9.13 0.98 7.02
CA MET A 74 -9.52 -0.35 7.50
C MET A 74 -8.44 -0.91 8.46
N PRO A 75 -8.80 -1.28 9.69
CA PRO A 75 -7.87 -1.91 10.63
C PRO A 75 -7.59 -3.37 10.25
N ASP A 76 -6.41 -3.87 10.62
CA ASP A 76 -5.98 -5.25 10.33
C ASP A 76 -6.96 -6.31 10.86
N SER A 77 -7.58 -6.05 12.00
CA SER A 77 -8.62 -6.91 12.61
C SER A 77 -9.86 -7.14 11.73
N ARG A 78 -10.01 -6.43 10.61
CA ARG A 78 -11.11 -6.57 9.64
C ARG A 78 -10.64 -6.92 8.23
N ILE A 79 -9.36 -7.26 8.07
CA ILE A 79 -8.78 -7.66 6.80
C ILE A 79 -8.26 -9.07 6.97
N ILE A 80 -8.86 -10.02 6.24
CA ILE A 80 -8.36 -11.39 6.20
C ILE A 80 -7.41 -11.51 5.02
N LEU A 81 -6.12 -11.67 5.29
CA LEU A 81 -5.07 -11.81 4.28
C LEU A 81 -4.58 -13.25 4.16
N MET A 82 -4.75 -13.82 2.97
CA MET A 82 -4.30 -15.16 2.63
C MET A 82 -3.19 -15.10 1.59
N LEU A 83 -1.99 -15.51 1.98
CA LEU A 83 -0.83 -15.61 1.09
C LEU A 83 -0.47 -17.07 0.86
N ALA A 84 -0.34 -17.46 -0.41
CA ALA A 84 -0.11 -18.86 -0.75
C ALA A 84 1.32 -19.34 -0.47
N ASP A 85 2.30 -18.44 -0.32
CA ASP A 85 3.72 -18.75 -0.11
C ASP A 85 4.47 -17.52 0.44
N ASP A 86 5.63 -17.72 1.07
CA ASP A 86 6.48 -16.63 1.58
C ASP A 86 7.55 -16.26 0.55
N MET A 87 7.22 -15.31 -0.35
CA MET A 87 8.17 -14.81 -1.34
C MET A 87 9.26 -13.93 -0.74
N ALA A 88 8.99 -13.29 0.41
CA ALA A 88 9.96 -12.44 1.08
C ALA A 88 11.17 -13.26 1.52
N CYS A 89 10.94 -14.50 1.98
CA CYS A 89 11.99 -15.43 2.40
C CYS A 89 12.46 -16.41 1.30
N ASN A 90 12.07 -16.22 0.04
CA ASN A 90 12.48 -17.12 -1.03
C ASN A 90 13.99 -17.01 -1.33
N PRO A 91 14.76 -18.11 -1.49
CA PRO A 91 16.20 -18.04 -1.80
C PRO A 91 16.56 -17.32 -3.10
N ARG A 92 15.57 -17.13 -4.01
CA ARG A 92 15.75 -16.36 -5.25
C ARG A 92 15.58 -14.86 -5.06
N ASN A 93 15.06 -14.43 -3.92
CA ASN A 93 14.90 -13.02 -3.59
C ASN A 93 16.26 -12.44 -3.18
N SER A 94 16.73 -11.43 -3.91
CA SER A 94 17.98 -10.73 -3.59
C SER A 94 17.86 -9.85 -2.34
N GLU A 95 16.63 -9.48 -1.96
CA GLU A 95 16.32 -8.63 -0.80
C GLU A 95 15.47 -9.43 0.21
N PRO A 96 16.11 -10.20 1.11
CA PRO A 96 15.40 -11.06 2.05
C PRO A 96 14.49 -10.25 2.98
N GLY A 97 13.26 -10.73 3.16
CA GLY A 97 12.28 -10.09 4.04
C GLY A 97 11.48 -8.97 3.38
N SER A 98 11.68 -8.69 2.09
CA SER A 98 10.97 -7.62 1.38
C SER A 98 10.30 -8.10 0.10
N VAL A 99 9.23 -7.42 -0.29
CA VAL A 99 8.52 -7.63 -1.57
C VAL A 99 8.28 -6.30 -2.26
N TYR A 100 8.70 -6.16 -3.52
CA TYR A 100 8.59 -4.92 -4.27
C TYR A 100 7.66 -5.08 -5.48
N ALA A 101 6.89 -4.04 -5.83
CA ALA A 101 6.09 -4.05 -7.06
C ALA A 101 6.86 -3.59 -8.31
N ASP A 102 7.99 -2.91 -8.11
CA ASP A 102 8.81 -2.32 -9.17
C ASP A 102 10.29 -2.63 -9.00
N ASP A 103 11.06 -2.38 -10.06
CA ASP A 103 12.50 -2.61 -10.16
C ASP A 103 13.35 -1.62 -9.35
N GLY A 104 12.79 -0.46 -9.01
CA GLY A 104 13.43 0.57 -8.21
C GLY A 104 13.33 0.33 -6.71
N SER A 105 12.67 -0.75 -6.28
CA SER A 105 12.44 -1.11 -4.87
C SER A 105 11.91 0.06 -4.04
N LYS A 106 11.05 0.91 -4.64
CA LYS A 106 10.64 2.19 -4.03
C LYS A 106 9.81 2.03 -2.77
N LEU A 107 9.03 0.95 -2.69
CA LEU A 107 8.14 0.66 -1.58
C LEU A 107 8.15 -0.84 -1.29
N ASP A 108 8.64 -1.20 -0.10
CA ASP A 108 8.46 -2.56 0.41
C ASP A 108 7.00 -2.79 0.79
N LEU A 109 6.40 -3.78 0.15
CA LEU A 109 5.02 -4.20 0.33
C LEU A 109 4.85 -5.21 1.45
N TYR A 110 5.92 -5.92 1.84
CA TYR A 110 5.89 -6.91 2.91
C TYR A 110 6.17 -6.21 4.24
N GLY A 111 7.42 -5.83 4.53
CA GLY A 111 7.81 -5.02 5.70
C GLY A 111 7.19 -5.42 7.05
N ASP A 112 7.22 -4.49 8.01
CA ASP A 112 6.74 -4.74 9.38
C ASP A 112 5.22 -4.50 9.57
N ASP A 113 4.53 -3.94 8.57
CA ASP A 113 3.15 -3.45 8.68
C ASP A 113 2.13 -4.42 8.04
N ILE A 114 2.39 -5.72 8.12
CA ILE A 114 1.53 -6.76 7.54
C ILE A 114 1.12 -7.84 8.54
N GLU A 115 -0.17 -8.13 8.57
CA GLU A 115 -0.76 -9.26 9.27
C GLU A 115 -1.21 -10.32 8.25
N VAL A 116 -0.61 -11.52 8.31
CA VAL A 116 -0.97 -12.65 7.43
C VAL A 116 -1.72 -13.70 8.25
N ASP A 117 -3.02 -13.84 7.97
CA ASP A 117 -3.90 -14.79 8.64
C ASP A 117 -3.68 -16.23 8.19
N TYR A 118 -3.56 -16.44 6.87
CA TYR A 118 -3.38 -17.76 6.29
C TYR A 118 -2.14 -17.79 5.41
N ARG A 119 -1.18 -18.64 5.80
CA ARG A 119 0.02 -18.94 5.01
C ARG A 119 -0.14 -20.30 4.36
N GLY A 120 0.28 -20.40 3.11
CA GLY A 120 0.36 -21.69 2.44
C GLY A 120 1.60 -22.45 2.89
N TYR A 121 1.47 -23.27 3.94
CA TYR A 121 2.40 -24.36 4.26
C TYR A 121 2.22 -25.56 3.31
#